data_AF-M1ZNX1-F1
#
_entry.id   AF-M1ZNX1-F1
#
_cell.length_a   1.000
_cell.length_b   1.000
_cell.length_c   1.000
_cell.angle_alpha   90.00
_cell.angle_beta   90.00
_cell.angle_gamma   90.00
#
_symmetry.space_group_name_H-M   'P 1'
#
loop_
_entity.id
_entity.type
_entity.pdbx_description
1 polymer ?
#
loop_
_entity_poly.entity_id
_entity_poly.type
_entity_poly.pdbx_seq_one_letter_code
_entity_poly.pdbx_strand_id
1 'polypeptide(L)'
;MCTNFEFLKFKKEFNVFSDACIEAEKSILVSPATTAILSRRALELAVKWVYSFDEDLGIPYRDNISSLIHSGSFLELIDSEMFPLLKFVISLGNVAVHTNKSITREEAILSLHNLYQFINWIDYCYGDDYKEKKFDENILLQGEEKRVRPEELKDLYDKLSSKDKKLEEIIKENEELRKEIT
;
A
#
# COMPACT_ATOMS: atom_id res chain seq x y z
N MET A 1 -3.37 20.43 -6.31
CA MET A 1 -4.42 19.70 -5.58
C MET A 1 -3.74 18.95 -4.46
N CYS A 2 -4.21 19.13 -3.23
CA CYS A 2 -3.71 18.39 -2.08
C CYS A 2 -4.40 17.02 -2.00
N THR A 3 -3.62 15.97 -1.84
CA THR A 3 -4.09 14.59 -1.60
C THR A 3 -3.87 14.25 -0.12
N ASN A 4 -4.67 13.35 0.45
CA ASN A 4 -4.50 12.85 1.81
C ASN A 4 -3.07 12.34 2.07
N PHE A 5 -2.45 11.68 1.08
CA PHE A 5 -1.08 11.15 1.19
C PHE A 5 0.03 12.16 0.84
N GLU A 6 -0.27 13.43 0.54
CA GLU A 6 0.76 14.36 0.04
C GLU A 6 1.85 14.66 1.07
N PHE A 7 1.57 14.51 2.35
CA PHE A 7 2.56 14.74 3.41
C PHE A 7 3.76 13.79 3.33
N LEU A 8 3.59 12.60 2.73
CA LEU A 8 4.67 11.64 2.58
C LEU A 8 5.78 12.14 1.65
N LYS A 9 5.47 13.02 0.68
CA LYS A 9 6.47 13.57 -0.25
C LYS A 9 7.59 14.36 0.42
N PHE A 10 7.33 14.85 1.63
CA PHE A 10 8.30 15.63 2.40
C PHE A 10 9.19 14.76 3.28
N LYS A 11 8.93 13.44 3.34
CA LYS A 11 9.61 12.47 4.20
C LYS A 11 10.41 11.49 3.34
N LYS A 12 11.74 11.67 3.33
CA LYS A 12 12.63 10.93 2.42
C LYS A 12 12.64 9.43 2.71
N GLU A 13 12.48 9.07 3.98
CA GLU A 13 12.41 7.72 4.50
C GLU A 13 11.23 6.92 3.91
N PHE A 14 10.13 7.59 3.53
CA PHE A 14 8.91 6.96 3.04
C PHE A 14 8.77 6.93 1.52
N ASN A 15 9.80 7.36 0.79
CA ASN A 15 9.76 7.48 -0.68
C ASN A 15 9.36 6.18 -1.39
N VAL A 16 9.70 5.01 -0.82
CA VAL A 16 9.43 3.68 -1.41
C VAL A 16 7.95 3.41 -1.64
N PHE A 17 7.08 3.92 -0.76
CA PHE A 17 5.62 3.71 -0.85
C PHE A 17 4.81 5.00 -1.05
N SER A 18 5.45 6.18 -0.93
CA SER A 18 4.79 7.49 -1.05
C SER A 18 4.02 7.65 -2.36
N ASP A 19 4.70 7.41 -3.48
CA ASP A 19 4.10 7.57 -4.80
C ASP A 19 2.95 6.59 -5.03
N ALA A 20 3.07 5.36 -4.53
CA ALA A 20 2.03 4.35 -4.62
C ALA A 20 0.77 4.76 -3.84
N CYS A 21 0.91 5.36 -2.66
CA CYS A 21 -0.23 5.86 -1.88
C CYS A 21 -0.96 7.00 -2.59
N ILE A 22 -0.20 7.95 -3.15
CA ILE A 22 -0.75 9.08 -3.91
C ILE A 22 -1.42 8.61 -5.20
N GLU A 23 -0.82 7.64 -5.89
CA GLU A 23 -1.40 7.03 -7.10
C GLU A 23 -2.71 6.30 -6.78
N ALA A 24 -2.75 5.55 -5.68
CA ALA A 24 -3.96 4.90 -5.19
C ALA A 24 -5.09 5.92 -4.98
N GLU A 25 -4.84 7.02 -4.26
CA GLU A 25 -5.85 8.05 -4.01
C GLU A 25 -6.33 8.71 -5.31
N LYS A 26 -5.43 9.05 -6.23
CA LYS A 26 -5.81 9.68 -7.51
C LYS A 26 -6.61 8.74 -8.41
N SER A 27 -6.39 7.44 -8.31
CA SER A 27 -7.06 6.45 -9.15
C SER A 27 -8.57 6.31 -8.88
N ILE A 28 -9.07 6.93 -7.80
CA ILE A 28 -10.51 7.04 -7.54
C ILE A 28 -11.25 7.78 -8.67
N LEU A 29 -10.56 8.65 -9.41
CA LEU A 29 -11.09 9.27 -10.63
C LEU A 29 -11.24 8.31 -11.80
N VAL A 30 -10.44 7.25 -11.83
CA VAL A 30 -10.39 6.31 -12.94
C VAL A 30 -11.46 5.24 -12.74
N SER A 31 -11.34 4.48 -11.65
CA SER A 31 -12.37 3.54 -11.22
C SER A 31 -12.16 3.08 -9.77
N PRO A 32 -13.24 2.67 -9.06
CA PRO A 32 -13.13 2.06 -7.74
C PRO A 32 -12.27 0.78 -7.73
N ALA A 33 -12.34 -0.02 -8.80
CA ALA A 33 -11.56 -1.26 -8.91
C ALA A 33 -10.05 -0.99 -9.02
N THR A 34 -9.65 0.01 -9.83
CA THR A 34 -8.25 0.46 -9.92
C THR A 34 -7.75 0.95 -8.57
N THR A 35 -8.59 1.68 -7.83
CA THR A 35 -8.28 2.16 -6.48
C THR A 35 -8.00 1.01 -5.52
N ALA A 36 -8.84 -0.02 -5.50
CA ALA A 36 -8.62 -1.19 -4.65
C ALA A 36 -7.29 -1.92 -4.96
N ILE A 37 -6.94 -2.05 -6.24
CA ILE A 37 -5.68 -2.68 -6.67
C ILE A 37 -4.47 -1.86 -6.19
N LEU A 38 -4.50 -0.55 -6.43
CA LEU A 38 -3.39 0.34 -6.07
C LEU A 38 -3.27 0.51 -4.56
N SER A 39 -4.38 0.56 -3.82
CA SER A 39 -4.36 0.57 -2.35
C SER A 39 -3.72 -0.69 -1.78
N ARG A 40 -4.02 -1.88 -2.34
CA ARG A 40 -3.36 -3.13 -1.94
C ARG A 40 -1.87 -3.10 -2.22
N ARG A 41 -1.45 -2.61 -3.39
CA ARG A 41 -0.03 -2.46 -3.73
C ARG A 41 0.68 -1.49 -2.78
N ALA A 42 0.10 -0.32 -2.53
CA ALA A 42 0.64 0.66 -1.61
C ALA A 42 0.81 0.10 -0.19
N LEU A 43 -0.19 -0.66 0.28
CA LEU A 43 -0.10 -1.38 1.55
C LEU A 43 1.05 -2.40 1.55
N GLU A 44 1.21 -3.17 0.47
CA GLU A 44 2.27 -4.16 0.37
C GLU A 44 3.67 -3.52 0.45
N LEU A 45 3.88 -2.42 -0.26
CA LEU A 45 5.14 -1.65 -0.19
C LEU A 45 5.37 -1.06 1.21
N ALA A 46 4.33 -0.53 1.85
CA ALA A 46 4.42 0.02 3.19
C ALA A 46 4.75 -1.06 4.24
N VAL A 47 4.11 -2.23 4.19
CA VAL A 47 4.44 -3.35 5.09
C VAL A 47 5.86 -3.82 4.86
N LYS A 48 6.29 -4.01 3.61
CA LYS A 48 7.68 -4.40 3.32
C LYS A 48 8.68 -3.37 3.83
N TRP A 49 8.37 -2.07 3.74
CA TRP A 49 9.19 -1.02 4.31
C TRP A 49 9.31 -1.14 5.84
N VAL A 50 8.22 -1.41 6.56
CA VAL A 50 8.26 -1.64 8.02
C VAL A 50 9.18 -2.81 8.35
N TYR A 51 9.05 -3.93 7.63
CA TYR A 51 9.95 -5.08 7.78
C TYR A 51 11.42 -4.78 7.45
N SER A 52 11.69 -3.82 6.56
CA SER A 52 13.07 -3.42 6.24
C SER A 52 13.68 -2.46 7.26
N PHE A 53 12.83 -1.74 8.00
CA PHE A 53 13.26 -0.71 8.94
C PHE A 53 13.32 -1.25 10.38
N ASP A 54 12.38 -2.10 10.76
CA ASP A 54 12.23 -2.63 12.11
C ASP A 54 12.94 -4.00 12.23
N GLU A 55 14.14 -3.98 12.82
CA GLU A 55 15.00 -5.16 12.97
C GLU A 55 14.40 -6.24 13.89
N ASP A 56 13.42 -5.90 14.73
CA ASP A 56 12.76 -6.84 15.64
C ASP A 56 11.71 -7.71 14.90
N LEU A 57 11.35 -7.36 13.67
CA LEU A 57 10.40 -8.12 12.88
C LEU A 57 11.02 -9.37 12.25
N GLY A 58 10.66 -10.53 12.80
CA GLY A 58 10.96 -11.82 12.17
C GLY A 58 10.30 -11.96 10.78
N ILE A 59 11.12 -12.02 9.73
CA ILE A 59 10.66 -12.20 8.34
C ILE A 59 10.14 -13.65 8.16
N PRO A 60 8.87 -13.84 7.73
CA PRO A 60 8.33 -15.17 7.47
C PRO A 60 8.96 -15.80 6.22
N TYR A 61 8.92 -17.15 6.14
CA TYR A 61 9.48 -17.89 5.00
C TYR A 61 8.88 -17.49 3.63
N ARG A 62 7.61 -17.06 3.61
CA ARG A 62 6.96 -16.58 2.39
C ARG A 62 6.88 -15.05 2.42
N ASP A 63 7.55 -14.42 1.47
CA ASP A 63 7.46 -12.97 1.23
C ASP A 63 6.24 -12.64 0.35
N ASN A 64 5.05 -12.77 0.92
CA ASN A 64 3.83 -12.20 0.34
C ASN A 64 3.08 -11.43 1.43
N ILE A 65 2.35 -10.40 1.03
CA ILE A 65 1.65 -9.52 1.97
C ILE A 65 0.75 -10.27 2.97
N SER A 66 0.08 -11.35 2.54
CA SER A 66 -0.77 -12.12 3.45
C SER A 66 0.05 -12.84 4.52
N SER A 67 1.22 -13.37 4.18
CA SER A 67 2.11 -14.02 5.15
C SER A 67 2.75 -13.02 6.10
N LEU A 68 3.13 -11.83 5.60
CA LEU A 68 3.71 -10.75 6.41
C LEU A 68 2.72 -10.28 7.49
N ILE A 69 1.50 -9.89 7.11
CA ILE A 69 0.55 -9.34 8.10
C ILE A 69 0.02 -10.37 9.12
N HIS A 70 0.19 -11.68 8.87
CA HIS A 70 -0.19 -12.74 9.81
C HIS A 70 1.00 -13.25 10.63
N SER A 71 2.20 -12.67 10.47
CA SER A 71 3.35 -13.00 11.32
C SER A 71 3.06 -12.62 12.77
N GLY A 72 3.47 -13.47 13.72
CA GLY A 72 3.31 -13.18 15.15
C GLY A 72 3.98 -11.87 15.56
N SER A 73 5.22 -11.65 15.11
CA SER A 73 5.97 -10.41 15.36
C SER A 73 5.25 -9.17 14.85
N PHE A 74 4.63 -9.24 13.67
CA PHE A 74 3.90 -8.12 13.10
C PHE A 74 2.59 -7.85 13.84
N LEU A 75 1.89 -8.90 14.25
CA LEU A 75 0.64 -8.78 15.03
C LEU A 75 0.87 -8.25 16.45
N GLU A 76 2.05 -8.51 17.02
CA GLU A 76 2.46 -7.95 18.31
C GLU A 76 2.87 -6.47 18.19
N LEU A 77 3.38 -6.06 17.03
CA LEU A 77 3.82 -4.68 16.75
C LEU A 77 2.64 -3.72 16.54
N ILE A 78 1.60 -4.14 15.81
CA ILE A 78 0.46 -3.29 15.49
C ILE A 78 -0.66 -3.40 16.52
N ASP A 79 -1.46 -2.33 16.63
CA ASP A 79 -2.70 -2.40 17.43
C ASP A 79 -3.68 -3.43 16.86
N SER A 80 -4.38 -4.13 17.75
CA SER A 80 -5.33 -5.19 17.36
C SER A 80 -6.43 -4.74 16.39
N GLU A 81 -6.78 -3.46 16.41
CA GLU A 81 -7.77 -2.85 15.52
C GLU A 81 -7.23 -2.62 14.09
N MET A 82 -5.91 -2.54 13.91
CA MET A 82 -5.27 -2.31 12.62
C MET A 82 -5.37 -3.54 11.71
N PHE A 83 -5.23 -4.74 12.27
CA PHE A 83 -5.20 -5.98 11.49
C PHE A 83 -6.44 -6.22 10.62
N PRO A 84 -7.69 -6.03 11.11
CA PRO A 84 -8.88 -6.06 10.27
C PRO A 84 -8.86 -5.05 9.12
N LEU A 85 -8.30 -3.85 9.32
CA LEU A 85 -8.20 -2.82 8.28
C LEU A 85 -7.29 -3.28 7.14
N LEU A 86 -6.11 -3.83 7.47
CA LEU A 86 -5.16 -4.36 6.50
C LEU A 86 -5.77 -5.52 5.70
N LYS A 87 -6.45 -6.44 6.39
CA LYS A 87 -7.15 -7.54 5.74
C LYS A 87 -8.22 -7.06 4.76
N PHE A 88 -8.95 -6.00 5.10
CA PHE A 88 -9.95 -5.43 4.19
C PHE A 88 -9.30 -4.93 2.90
N VAL A 89 -8.22 -4.15 2.99
CA VAL A 89 -7.50 -3.62 1.82
C VAL A 89 -6.99 -4.76 0.92
N ILE A 90 -6.38 -5.80 1.51
CA ILE A 90 -5.89 -6.97 0.77
C ILE A 90 -7.04 -7.71 0.10
N SER A 91 -8.13 -7.96 0.84
CA SER A 91 -9.30 -8.69 0.34
C SER A 91 -9.95 -7.96 -0.83
N LEU A 92 -10.18 -6.65 -0.71
CA LEU A 92 -10.80 -5.86 -1.76
C LEU A 92 -9.92 -5.79 -3.01
N GLY A 93 -8.60 -5.61 -2.86
CA GLY A 93 -7.67 -5.67 -3.98
C GLY A 93 -7.68 -7.02 -4.69
N ASN A 94 -7.76 -8.14 -3.96
CA ASN A 94 -7.87 -9.48 -4.57
C ASN A 94 -9.20 -9.66 -5.32
N VAL A 95 -10.30 -9.15 -4.77
CA VAL A 95 -11.60 -9.14 -5.42
C VAL A 95 -11.54 -8.35 -6.73
N ALA A 96 -10.85 -7.21 -6.75
CA ALA A 96 -10.69 -6.37 -7.93
C ALA A 96 -9.96 -7.06 -9.09
N VAL A 97 -8.95 -7.89 -8.78
CA VAL A 97 -8.10 -8.55 -9.78
C VAL A 97 -8.69 -9.89 -10.23
N HIS A 98 -9.19 -10.68 -9.29
CA HIS A 98 -9.47 -12.11 -9.54
C HIS A 98 -10.96 -12.43 -9.67
N THR A 99 -11.85 -11.46 -9.41
CA THR A 99 -13.29 -11.69 -9.48
C THR A 99 -13.95 -10.71 -10.44
N ASN A 100 -15.12 -11.08 -10.96
CA ASN A 100 -15.97 -10.18 -11.75
C ASN A 100 -16.91 -9.33 -10.88
N LYS A 101 -16.71 -9.30 -9.56
CA LYS A 101 -17.54 -8.49 -8.65
C LYS A 101 -17.25 -7.01 -8.91
N SER A 102 -18.30 -6.21 -9.07
CA SER A 102 -18.17 -4.76 -9.12
C SER A 102 -17.79 -4.23 -7.74
N ILE A 103 -16.79 -3.36 -7.69
CA ILE A 103 -16.38 -2.65 -6.49
C ILE A 103 -17.09 -1.29 -6.48
N THR A 104 -17.71 -0.93 -5.36
CA THR A 104 -18.37 0.39 -5.24
C THR A 104 -17.36 1.46 -4.86
N ARG A 105 -17.73 2.73 -5.08
CA ARG A 105 -16.90 3.87 -4.66
C ARG A 105 -16.68 3.86 -3.16
N GLU A 106 -17.70 3.55 -2.36
CA GLU A 106 -17.62 3.49 -0.90
C GLU A 106 -16.65 2.39 -0.44
N GLU A 107 -16.67 1.21 -1.08
CA GLU A 107 -15.69 0.15 -0.80
C GLU A 107 -14.25 0.64 -1.10
N ALA A 108 -14.05 1.38 -2.20
CA ALA A 108 -12.76 1.94 -2.56
C ALA A 108 -12.29 3.06 -1.60
N ILE A 109 -13.18 3.95 -1.17
CA ILE A 109 -12.91 4.99 -0.17
C ILE A 109 -12.54 4.35 1.16
N LEU A 110 -13.28 3.33 1.61
CA LEU A 110 -12.96 2.58 2.82
C LEU A 110 -11.58 1.93 2.72
N SER A 111 -11.21 1.41 1.54
CA SER A 111 -9.87 0.87 1.32
C SER A 111 -8.78 1.94 1.40
N LEU A 112 -9.02 3.15 0.86
CA LEU A 112 -8.09 4.27 1.00
C LEU A 112 -7.98 4.76 2.45
N HIS A 113 -9.10 4.83 3.15
CA HIS A 113 -9.14 5.19 4.57
C HIS A 113 -8.32 4.21 5.41
N ASN A 114 -8.55 2.90 5.22
CA ASN A 114 -7.81 1.86 5.95
C ASN A 114 -6.31 1.87 5.64
N LEU A 115 -5.94 2.09 4.37
CA LEU A 115 -4.55 2.33 4.00
C LEU A 115 -3.99 3.55 4.73
N TYR A 116 -4.73 4.67 4.72
CA TYR A 116 -4.31 5.90 5.39
C TYR A 116 -4.06 5.70 6.88
N GLN A 117 -4.91 4.95 7.58
CA GLN A 117 -4.69 4.66 9.01
C GLN A 117 -3.38 3.93 9.25
N PHE A 118 -3.05 2.94 8.40
CA PHE A 118 -1.77 2.24 8.49
C PHE A 118 -0.58 3.14 8.19
N ILE A 119 -0.67 3.98 7.14
CA ILE A 119 0.38 4.94 6.82
C ILE A 119 0.56 5.98 7.93
N ASN A 120 -0.53 6.45 8.54
CA ASN A 120 -0.48 7.40 9.64
C ASN A 120 0.14 6.76 10.91
N TRP A 121 -0.12 5.46 11.14
CA TRP A 121 0.55 4.69 12.18
C TRP A 121 2.06 4.57 11.92
N ILE A 122 2.47 4.28 10.66
CA ILE A 122 3.90 4.30 10.28
C ILE A 122 4.51 5.67 10.56
N ASP A 123 3.84 6.76 10.16
CA ASP A 123 4.32 8.13 10.38
C ASP A 123 4.44 8.46 11.87
N TYR A 124 3.52 7.96 12.69
CA TYR A 124 3.55 8.12 14.15
C TYR A 124 4.71 7.36 14.80
N CYS A 125 4.98 6.14 14.37
CA CYS A 125 6.01 5.28 14.96
C CYS A 125 7.43 5.62 14.48
N TYR A 126 7.59 5.94 13.20
CA TYR A 126 8.89 6.02 12.55
C TYR A 126 9.19 7.36 11.87
N GLY A 127 8.21 8.26 11.78
CA GLY A 127 8.36 9.54 11.10
C GLY A 127 8.89 10.64 12.02
N ASP A 128 9.82 11.45 11.51
CA ASP A 128 10.25 12.67 12.19
C ASP A 128 9.14 13.74 12.16
N ASP A 129 8.96 14.52 13.24
CA ASP A 129 7.97 15.61 13.31
C ASP A 129 6.53 15.18 12.97
N TYR A 130 6.07 14.05 13.53
CA TYR A 130 4.69 13.59 13.38
C TYR A 130 3.69 14.70 13.70
N LYS A 131 2.69 14.84 12.83
CA LYS A 131 1.55 15.73 13.02
C LYS A 131 0.28 14.94 12.81
N GLU A 132 -0.57 14.92 13.84
CA GLU A 132 -1.87 14.28 13.76
C GLU A 132 -2.66 14.85 12.59
N LYS A 133 -3.06 13.96 11.68
CA LYS A 133 -3.89 14.27 10.52
C LYS A 133 -4.98 13.23 10.43
N LYS A 134 -6.07 13.61 9.77
CA LYS A 134 -7.23 12.76 9.55
C LYS A 134 -7.47 12.64 8.06
N PHE A 135 -7.90 11.46 7.65
CA PHE A 135 -8.36 11.23 6.30
C PHE A 135 -9.61 12.10 6.03
N ASP A 136 -9.55 12.89 4.96
CA ASP A 136 -10.66 13.72 4.51
C ASP A 136 -11.21 13.17 3.18
N GLU A 137 -12.45 12.68 3.24
CA GLU A 137 -13.17 12.18 2.07
C GLU A 137 -13.58 13.29 1.10
N ASN A 138 -13.71 14.53 1.57
CA ASN A 138 -14.21 15.65 0.77
C ASN A 138 -13.20 16.15 -0.25
N ILE A 139 -11.91 15.88 -0.04
CA ILE A 139 -10.85 16.23 -1.00
C ILE A 139 -10.63 15.14 -2.05
N LEU A 140 -11.30 13.98 -1.91
CA LEU A 140 -11.23 12.92 -2.91
C LEU A 140 -11.89 13.39 -4.20
N LEU A 141 -11.15 13.20 -5.28
CA LEU A 141 -11.56 13.62 -6.60
C LEU A 141 -12.85 12.90 -7.03
N GLN A 142 -13.73 13.63 -7.70
CA GLN A 142 -14.97 13.11 -8.26
C GLN A 142 -14.90 13.18 -9.78
N GLY A 143 -15.22 12.07 -10.44
CA GLY A 143 -15.19 11.95 -11.89
C GLY A 143 -16.23 10.94 -12.37
N GLU A 144 -16.37 10.82 -13.69
CA GLU A 144 -17.19 9.77 -14.28
C GLU A 144 -16.54 8.41 -14.02
N GLU A 145 -17.12 7.63 -13.11
CA GLU A 145 -16.64 6.28 -12.81
C GLU A 145 -16.78 5.38 -14.04
N LYS A 146 -15.63 5.00 -14.61
CA LYS A 146 -15.61 4.11 -15.76
C LYS A 146 -15.49 2.67 -15.30
N ARG A 147 -16.34 1.81 -15.85
CA ARG A 147 -16.19 0.36 -15.68
C ARG A 147 -14.98 -0.12 -16.49
N VAL A 148 -13.90 -0.46 -15.80
CA VAL A 148 -12.69 -1.05 -16.39
C VAL A 148 -12.95 -2.54 -16.64
N ARG A 149 -12.42 -3.08 -17.75
CA ARG A 149 -12.60 -4.51 -18.07
C ARG A 149 -11.76 -5.38 -17.13
N PRO A 150 -12.24 -6.57 -16.71
CA PRO A 150 -11.46 -7.47 -15.85
C PRO A 150 -10.07 -7.81 -16.39
N GLU A 151 -9.94 -7.97 -17.71
CA GLU A 151 -8.65 -8.22 -18.40
C GLU A 151 -7.67 -7.05 -18.22
N GLU A 152 -8.15 -5.81 -18.27
CA GLU A 152 -7.32 -4.61 -18.06
C GLU A 152 -6.88 -4.47 -16.60
N LEU A 153 -7.76 -4.83 -15.66
CA LEU A 153 -7.42 -4.85 -14.22
C LEU A 153 -6.35 -5.90 -13.91
N LYS A 154 -6.46 -7.08 -14.53
CA LYS A 154 -5.47 -8.14 -14.39
C LYS A 154 -4.13 -7.74 -15.02
N ASP A 155 -4.14 -7.20 -16.23
CA ASP A 155 -2.93 -6.71 -16.90
C ASP A 155 -2.25 -5.58 -16.11
N LEU A 156 -3.04 -4.64 -15.55
CA LEU A 156 -2.53 -3.62 -14.65
C LEU A 156 -1.83 -4.24 -13.44
N TYR A 157 -2.47 -5.21 -12.78
CA TYR A 157 -1.90 -5.90 -11.63
C TYR A 157 -0.60 -6.64 -11.97
N ASP A 158 -0.57 -7.40 -13.07
CA ASP A 158 0.60 -8.16 -13.50
C ASP A 158 1.77 -7.22 -13.89
N LYS A 159 1.47 -6.08 -14.52
CA LYS A 159 2.47 -5.03 -14.82
C LYS A 159 3.05 -4.40 -13.56
N LEU A 160 2.22 -4.13 -12.56
CA LEU A 160 2.70 -3.57 -11.28
C LEU A 160 3.55 -4.59 -10.53
N SER A 161 3.06 -5.82 -10.38
CA SER A 161 3.78 -6.90 -9.70
C SER A 161 5.14 -7.21 -10.34
N SER A 162 5.22 -7.19 -11.67
CA SER A 162 6.48 -7.40 -12.38
C SER A 162 7.47 -6.24 -12.23
N LYS A 163 7.00 -4.99 -12.12
CA LYS A 163 7.86 -3.84 -11.82
C LYS A 163 8.42 -3.91 -10.40
N ASP A 164 7.57 -4.24 -9.43
CA ASP A 164 7.96 -4.29 -8.02
C ASP A 164 9.02 -5.38 -7.79
N LYS A 165 8.83 -6.58 -8.37
CA LYS A 165 9.84 -7.66 -8.30
C LYS A 165 11.19 -7.26 -8.90
N LYS A 166 11.19 -6.60 -10.06
CA LYS A 166 12.43 -6.10 -10.68
C LYS A 166 13.13 -5.07 -9.81
N LEU A 167 12.35 -4.22 -9.15
CA LEU A 167 12.92 -3.20 -8.25
C LEU A 167 13.56 -3.88 -7.03
N GLU A 168 12.91 -4.87 -6.44
CA GLU A 168 13.45 -5.66 -5.32
C GLU A 168 14.74 -6.39 -5.70
N GLU A 169 14.79 -7.03 -6.89
CA GLU A 169 16.00 -7.68 -7.41
C GLU A 169 17.16 -6.69 -7.55
N ILE A 170 16.92 -5.52 -8.16
CA ILE A 170 17.94 -4.47 -8.33
C ILE A 170 18.44 -3.93 -6.98
N ILE A 171 17.55 -3.75 -6.00
CA ILE A 171 17.94 -3.29 -4.65
C ILE A 171 18.85 -4.33 -4.00
N LYS A 172 18.47 -5.60 -4.07
CA LYS A 172 19.25 -6.71 -3.51
C LYS A 172 20.62 -6.85 -4.17
N GLU A 173 20.69 -6.80 -5.51
CA GLU A 173 21.96 -6.83 -6.25
C GLU A 173 22.88 -5.67 -5.84
N ASN A 174 22.34 -4.46 -5.69
CA ASN A 174 23.12 -3.30 -5.24
C ASN A 174 23.64 -3.46 -3.81
N GLU A 175 22.86 -4.06 -2.90
CA GLU A 175 23.29 -4.35 -1.53
C GLU A 175 24.40 -5.40 -1.49
N GLU A 176 24.28 -6.46 -2.30
CA GLU A 176 25.30 -7.51 -2.43
C GLU A 176 26.62 -6.93 -3.00
N LEU A 177 26.55 -6.15 -4.09
CA LEU A 177 27.72 -5.47 -4.67
C LEU A 177 28.40 -4.51 -3.69
N ARG A 178 27.64 -3.81 -2.84
CA ARG A 178 28.20 -2.93 -1.80
C ARG A 178 28.95 -3.69 -0.71
N LYS A 179 28.53 -4.92 -0.39
CA LYS A 179 29.20 -5.81 0.57
C LYS A 179 30.47 -6.43 -0.01
N GLU A 180 30.55 -6.63 -1.33
CA GLU A 180 31.77 -7.16 -1.98
C GLU A 180 32.91 -6.13 -2.10
N ILE A 181 32.59 -4.84 -2.05
CA ILE A 181 33.57 -3.73 -2.21
C ILE A 181 34.10 -3.23 -0.85
N THR A 182 33.53 -3.68 0.28
CA THR A 182 33.94 -3.32 1.65
C THR A 182 34.67 -4.48 2.32
#